data_AF-A0A0F9K818-F1
#
_entry.id   AF-A0A0F9K818-F1
#
_cell.length_a   1.000
_cell.length_b   1.000
_cell.length_c   1.000
_cell.angle_alpha   90.00
_cell.angle_beta   90.00
_cell.angle_gamma   90.00
#
_symmetry.space_group_name_H-M   'P 1'
#
loop_
_entity.id
_entity.type
_entity.pdbx_description
1 polymer ?
#
loop_
_entity_poly.entity_id
_entity_poly.type
_entity_poly.pdbx_seq_one_letter_code
_entity_poly.pdbx_strand_id
1 'polypeptide(L)' 'MSHSATPTRKTIELASAWMARLWSESVTDEDRDACKHWRQQDPEHE' A
#
# COMPACT_ATOMS: atom_id res chain seq x y z
N MET A 1 -13.88 3.06 -18.32
CA MET A 1 -14.41 2.16 -17.30
C MET A 1 -13.97 2.71 -15.95
N SER A 2 -14.85 3.44 -15.28
CA SER A 2 -14.54 4.00 -13.95
C SER A 2 -14.93 2.95 -12.92
N HIS A 3 -13.98 2.14 -12.48
CA HIS A 3 -14.21 1.27 -11.32
C HIS A 3 -14.06 2.14 -10.07
N SER A 4 -15.17 2.67 -9.57
CA SER A 4 -15.26 3.07 -8.17
C SER A 4 -15.51 1.80 -7.35
N ALA A 5 -14.47 0.98 -7.22
CA ALA A 5 -14.49 -0.15 -6.31
C ALA A 5 -14.12 0.35 -4.91
N THR A 6 -14.95 0.04 -3.92
CA THR A 6 -14.64 0.38 -2.53
C THR A 6 -13.54 -0.56 -2.06
N PRO A 7 -12.40 -0.05 -1.56
CA PRO A 7 -11.30 -0.89 -1.13
C PRO A 7 -11.75 -1.85 -0.04
N THR A 8 -11.30 -3.10 -0.14
CA THR A 8 -11.65 -4.11 0.86
C THR A 8 -11.04 -3.75 2.22
N ARG A 9 -11.61 -4.31 3.30
CA ARG A 9 -11.03 -4.18 4.65
C ARG A 9 -9.55 -4.60 4.70
N LYS A 10 -9.19 -5.68 4.00
CA LYS A 10 -7.80 -6.17 3.93
C LYS A 10 -6.89 -5.18 3.23
N THR A 11 -7.37 -4.55 2.15
CA THR A 11 -6.65 -3.50 1.43
C THR A 11 -6.37 -2.31 2.34
N ILE A 12 -7.37 -1.87 3.11
CA ILE A 12 -7.23 -0.76 4.07
C ILE A 12 -6.24 -1.11 5.19
N GLU A 13 -6.34 -2.31 5.76
CA GLU A 13 -5.42 -2.79 6.80
C GLU A 13 -3.98 -2.81 6.29
N LEU A 14 -3.75 -3.33 5.08
CA LEU A 14 -2.43 -3.39 4.48
C LEU A 14 -1.88 -2.01 4.10
N ALA A 15 -2.73 -1.11 3.59
CA ALA A 15 -2.37 0.29 3.37
C ALA A 15 -1.94 0.98 4.68
N SER A 16 -2.66 0.74 5.77
CA SER A 16 -2.30 1.30 7.08
C SER A 16 -0.97 0.75 7.62
N ALA A 17 -0.69 -0.54 7.39
CA ALA A 17 0.58 -1.15 7.74
C ALA A 17 1.74 -0.53 6.94
N TRP A 18 1.55 -0.28 5.64
CA TRP A 18 2.53 0.43 4.83
C TRP A 18 2.77 1.86 5.31
N MET A 19 1.72 2.62 5.66
CA MET A 19 1.88 3.96 6.23
C MET A 19 2.71 3.93 7.52
N ALA A 20 2.42 3.00 8.44
CA ALA A 20 3.19 2.84 9.67
C ALA A 20 4.66 2.46 9.39
N ARG A 21 4.89 1.54 8.46
CA ARG A 21 6.24 1.09 8.08
C ARG A 21 7.06 2.23 7.47
N LEU A 22 6.47 3.02 6.59
CA LEU A 22 7.14 4.12 5.88
C LEU A 22 7.44 5.33 6.79
N TRP A 23 6.72 5.49 7.90
CA TRP A 23 7.03 6.47 8.94
C TRP A 23 8.07 6.00 9.96
N SER A 24 8.50 4.75 9.90
CA SER A 24 9.56 4.25 10.78
C SER A 24 10.91 4.91 10.46
N GLU A 25 11.66 5.28 11.49
CA GLU A 25 13.07 5.72 11.35
C GLU A 25 13.97 4.61 10.79
N SER A 26 13.52 3.36 10.83
CA SER A 26 14.24 2.17 10.36
C SER A 26 13.81 1.71 8.95
N VAL A 27 12.99 2.50 8.25
CA VAL A 27 12.52 2.15 6.90
C VAL A 27 13.72 1.99 5.94
N THR A 28 13.73 0.89 5.19
CA THR A 28 14.78 0.61 4.21
C THR A 28 14.33 0.97 2.79
N ASP A 29 15.26 1.03 1.84
CA ASP A 29 14.91 1.17 0.42
C ASP A 29 14.13 -0.05 -0.09
N GLU A 30 14.41 -1.24 0.45
CA GLU A 30 13.64 -2.46 0.16
C GLU A 30 12.19 -2.34 0.60
N ASP A 31 11.91 -1.75 1.78
CA ASP A 31 10.54 -1.49 2.24
C ASP A 31 9.81 -0.52 1.29
N ARG A 32 10.52 0.51 0.79
CA ARG A 32 9.96 1.49 -0.16
C ARG A 32 9.63 0.84 -1.50
N ASP A 33 10.50 -0.01 -2.00
CA ASP A 33 10.29 -0.69 -3.28
C ASP A 33 9.23 -1.79 -3.18
N ALA A 34 9.14 -2.50 -2.05
CA ALA A 34 8.06 -3.43 -1.78
C ALA A 34 6.70 -2.72 -1.71
N CYS A 35 6.63 -1.54 -1.07
CA CYS A 35 5.40 -0.73 -1.04
C CYS A 35 5.00 -0.23 -2.44
N LYS A 36 5.95 0.26 -3.25
CA LYS A 36 5.69 0.64 -4.65
C LYS A 36 5.20 -0.54 -5.47
N HIS A 37 5.83 -1.70 -5.32
CA HIS A 37 5.43 -2.91 -6.02
C HIS A 37 4.01 -3.31 -5.63
N TRP A 38 3.68 -3.27 -4.34
CA TRP A 38 2.32 -3.53 -3.85
C TRP A 38 1.28 -2.59 -4.48
N ARG A 39 1.54 -1.28 -4.52
CA ARG A 39 0.64 -0.28 -5.16
C ARG A 39 0.38 -0.55 -6.64
N GLN A 40 1.36 -1.11 -7.35
CA GLN A 40 1.24 -1.41 -8.79
C GLN A 40 0.46 -2.70 -9.09
N GLN A 41 0.22 -3.56 -8.10
CA GLN A 41 -0.45 -4.85 -8.31
C GLN A 41 -1.97 -4.72 -8.51
N ASP A 42 -2.59 -3.69 -7.95
CA ASP A 42 -4.04 -3.50 -8.02
C ASP A 42 -4.36 -1.99 -7.99
N PRO A 43 -5.19 -1.48 -8.91
CA PRO A 43 -5.69 -0.11 -8.84
C PRO A 43 -6.35 0.28 -7.50
N GLU A 44 -6.87 -0.67 -6.71
CA GLU A 44 -7.44 -0.43 -5.37
C GLU A 44 -6.37 -0.16 -4.30
N HIS A 45 -5.10 -0.41 -4.58
CA HIS A 45 -3.99 -0.17 -3.64
C HIS A 45 -3.47 1.28 -3.67
N GLU A 46 -3.92 2.09 -4.63
CA GLU A 46 -3.55 3.50 -4.84
C GLU A 46 -4.55 4.47 -4.20
#